data_AF-A0A7X5D3Y3-F1
#
_entry.id   AF-A0A7X5D3Y3-F1
#
_cell.length_a   1.000
_cell.length_b   1.000
_cell.length_c   1.000
_cell.angle_alpha   90.00
_cell.angle_beta   90.00
_cell.angle_gamma   90.00
#
_symmetry.space_group_name_H-M   'P 1'
#
loop_
_entity.id
_entity.type
_entity.pdbx_description
1 polymer ?
#
loop_
_entity_poly.entity_id
_entity_poly.type
_entity_poly.pdbx_seq_one_letter_code
_entity_poly.pdbx_strand_id
1 'polypeptide(L)' 'MRRLRQEGLEEGRKEGRSEGEDKLGKLVSLLISQGRNNDIQRAAVNREARMALYEEFGIH' A
#
# COMPACT_ATOMS: atom_id res chain seq x y z
N MET A 1 -2.80 18.28 26.75
CA MET A 1 -1.70 18.40 25.77
C MET A 1 -1.04 17.06 25.41
N ARG A 2 -0.49 16.27 26.35
CA ARG A 2 0.22 15.01 26.02
C ARG A 2 -0.66 13.91 25.39
N ARG A 3 -1.92 13.75 25.86
CA ARG A 3 -2.89 12.80 25.29
C ARG A 3 -3.28 13.13 23.84
N LEU A 4 -3.67 14.38 23.58
CA LEU A 4 -3.99 14.86 22.23
C LEU A 4 -2.87 14.59 21.21
N ARG A 5 -1.60 14.74 21.61
CA ARG A 5 -0.45 14.44 20.75
C ARG A 5 -0.28 12.94 20.49
N GLN A 6 -0.61 12.08 21.46
CA GLN A 6 -0.54 10.63 21.29
C GLN A 6 -1.70 10.11 20.43
N GLU A 7 -2.92 10.60 20.67
CA GLU A 7 -4.11 10.27 19.87
C GLU A 7 -3.91 10.66 18.40
N GLY A 8 -3.35 11.86 18.12
CA GLY A 8 -3.05 12.27 16.75
C GLY A 8 -1.97 11.41 16.06
N LEU A 9 -0.98 10.91 16.80
CA LEU A 9 0.02 9.98 16.25
C LEU A 9 -0.57 8.60 15.98
N GLU A 10 -1.53 8.16 16.79
CA GLU A 10 -2.19 6.88 16.64
C GLU A 10 -3.15 6.89 15.45
N GLU A 11 -3.96 7.95 15.31
CA GLU A 11 -4.85 8.10 14.14
C GLU A 11 -4.05 8.21 12.85
N GLY A 12 -2.97 9.01 12.81
CA GLY A 12 -2.13 9.10 11.61
C GLY A 12 -1.45 7.78 11.23
N ARG A 13 -1.12 6.93 12.21
CA ARG A 13 -0.63 5.56 11.93
C ARG A 13 -1.72 4.65 11.39
N LYS A 14 -2.94 4.79 11.88
CA LYS A 14 -4.09 4.00 11.44
C LYS A 14 -4.50 4.40 10.02
N GLU A 15 -4.55 5.69 9.72
CA GLU A 15 -4.76 6.22 8.38
C GLU A 15 -3.67 5.73 7.41
N GLY A 16 -2.40 5.85 7.78
CA GLY A 16 -1.30 5.36 6.94
C GLY A 16 -1.31 3.84 6.69
N ARG A 17 -1.83 3.05 7.64
CA ARG A 17 -2.07 1.61 7.43
C ARG A 17 -3.22 1.37 6.46
N SER A 18 -4.35 2.05 6.66
CA SER A 18 -5.52 1.94 5.77
C SER A 18 -5.16 2.31 4.34
N GLU A 19 -4.46 3.43 4.12
CA GLU A 19 -3.99 3.82 2.80
C GLU A 19 -3.05 2.78 2.17
N GLY A 20 -2.16 2.20 2.99
CA GLY A 20 -1.26 1.15 2.54
C GLY A 20 -2.00 -0.11 2.08
N GLU A 21 -3.01 -0.53 2.82
CA GLU A 21 -3.88 -1.67 2.50
C GLU A 21 -4.70 -1.41 1.23
N ASP A 22 -5.29 -0.22 1.10
CA ASP A 22 -6.07 0.17 -0.08
C ASP A 22 -5.22 0.20 -1.36
N LYS A 23 -4.02 0.79 -1.29
CA LYS A 23 -3.08 0.85 -2.43
C LYS A 23 -2.64 -0.56 -2.84
N LEU A 24 -2.35 -1.43 -1.87
CA LEU A 24 -1.94 -2.79 -2.15
C LEU A 24 -3.08 -3.61 -2.75
N GLY A 25 -4.30 -3.48 -2.22
CA GLY A 25 -5.49 -4.15 -2.75
C GLY A 25 -5.80 -3.76 -4.21
N LYS A 26 -5.70 -2.46 -4.54
CA LYS A 26 -5.81 -1.96 -5.92
C LYS A 26 -4.75 -2.58 -6.83
N LEU A 27 -3.48 -2.58 -6.40
CA LEU A 27 -2.39 -3.16 -7.17
C LEU A 27 -2.62 -4.65 -7.43
N VAL A 28 -2.96 -5.43 -6.41
CA VAL A 28 -3.22 -6.87 -6.56
C VAL A 28 -4.36 -7.14 -7.54
N SER A 29 -5.44 -6.36 -7.46
CA SER A 29 -6.58 -6.48 -8.38
C SER A 29 -6.18 -6.23 -9.84
N LEU A 30 -5.36 -5.20 -10.09
CA LEU A 30 -4.84 -4.90 -11.44
C LEU A 30 -3.91 -6.01 -11.94
N LEU A 31 -2.99 -6.48 -11.11
CA LEU A 31 -2.07 -7.56 -11.48
C LEU A 31 -2.79 -8.87 -11.82
N ILE A 32 -3.85 -9.22 -11.07
CA ILE A 32 -4.72 -10.36 -11.37
C ILE A 32 -5.39 -10.17 -12.73
N SER A 33 -5.95 -8.99 -12.99
CA SER A 33 -6.63 -8.71 -14.26
C SER A 33 -5.71 -8.83 -15.48
N GLN A 34 -4.42 -8.58 -15.31
CA GLN A 34 -3.40 -8.72 -16.36
C GLN A 34 -2.67 -10.07 -16.36
N GLY A 35 -3.03 -11.00 -15.47
CA GLY A 35 -2.38 -12.31 -15.36
C GLY A 35 -0.93 -12.26 -14.83
N ARG A 36 -0.52 -11.16 -14.19
CA ARG A 36 0.85 -10.91 -13.70
C ARG A 36 1.10 -11.55 -12.33
N ASN A 37 0.88 -12.86 -12.22
CA ASN A 37 0.94 -13.59 -10.95
C ASN A 37 2.30 -13.48 -10.23
N ASN A 38 3.40 -13.48 -10.98
CA ASN A 38 4.76 -13.32 -10.42
C ASN A 38 4.95 -11.94 -9.76
N ASP A 39 4.33 -10.90 -10.33
CA ASP A 39 4.44 -9.55 -9.78
C ASP A 39 3.59 -9.37 -8.51
N ILE A 40 2.51 -10.15 -8.33
CA ILE A 40 1.75 -10.18 -7.08
C ILE A 40 2.66 -10.61 -5.93
N GLN A 41 3.37 -11.73 -6.10
CA GLN A 41 4.28 -12.25 -5.07
C GLN A 41 5.43 -11.27 -4.81
N ARG A 42 6.00 -10.67 -5.87
CA ARG A 42 7.07 -9.67 -5.74
C ARG A 42 6.60 -8.43 -4.99
N ALA A 43 5.42 -7.89 -5.32
CA ALA A 43 4.86 -6.71 -4.66
C ALA A 43 4.54 -6.96 -3.18
N ALA A 44 4.16 -8.18 -2.81
CA ALA A 44 3.86 -8.55 -1.43
C ALA A 44 5.10 -8.49 -0.52
N VAL A 45 6.26 -8.93 -1.00
CA VAL A 45 7.46 -9.12 -0.17
C VAL A 45 8.57 -8.10 -0.43
N ASN A 46 8.57 -7.43 -1.58
CA ASN A 46 9.59 -6.46 -1.95
C ASN A 46 8.97 -5.06 -2.11
N ARG A 47 9.41 -4.13 -1.25
CA ARG A 47 8.92 -2.74 -1.24
C ARG A 47 9.30 -1.98 -2.52
N GLU A 48 10.52 -2.14 -3.02
CA GLU A 48 10.98 -1.43 -4.22
C GLU A 48 10.20 -1.89 -5.45
N ALA A 49 10.00 -3.21 -5.58
CA ALA A 49 9.15 -3.76 -6.63
C ALA A 49 7.70 -3.26 -6.52
N ARG A 50 7.14 -3.22 -5.30
CA ARG A 50 5.81 -2.66 -5.06
C ARG A 50 5.73 -1.18 -5.44
N MET A 51 6.74 -0.38 -5.12
CA MET A 51 6.77 1.04 -5.47
C MET A 51 6.87 1.26 -6.99
N ALA A 52 7.72 0.51 -7.69
CA ALA A 52 7.81 0.57 -9.14
C ALA A 52 6.47 0.22 -9.80
N LEU A 53 5.75 -0.78 -9.27
CA LEU A 53 4.41 -1.14 -9.76
C LEU A 53 3.35 -0.08 -9.41
N TYR A 54 3.44 0.56 -8.25
CA TYR A 54 2.58 1.70 -7.94
C TYR A 54 2.78 2.85 -8.94
N GLU A 55 4.02 3.17 -9.30
CA GLU A 55 4.32 4.16 -10.34
C GLU A 55 3.79 3.72 -11.71
N GLU A 56 4.02 2.46 -12.10
CA GLU A 56 3.55 1.90 -13.38
C GLU A 56 2.03 2.01 -13.55
N PHE A 57 1.26 1.75 -12.47
CA PHE A 57 -0.20 1.79 -12.48
C PHE A 57 -0.82 3.11 -12.00
N GLY A 58 0.00 4.12 -11.67
CA GLY A 58 -0.48 5.43 -11.20
C GLY A 58 -1.18 5.38 -9.84
N ILE A 59 -0.75 4.49 -8.94
CA ILE A 59 -1.28 4.36 -7.57
C ILE A 59 -0.47 5.26 -6.64
N HIS A 60 -1.09 6.33 -6.14
CA HIS A 60 -0.47 7.32 -5.25
C HIS A 60 -0.96 7.22 -3.81
#